data_AF-A0A1I8AYD2-F1
#
_entry.id   AF-A0A1I8AYD2-F1
#
_cell.length_a   1.000
_cell.length_b   1.000
_cell.length_c   1.000
_cell.angle_alpha   90.00
_cell.angle_beta   90.00
_cell.angle_gamma   90.00
#
_symmetry.space_group_name_H-M   'P 1'
#
loop_
_entity.id
_entity.type
_entity.pdbx_description
1 polymer ?
#
loop_
_entity_poly.entity_id
_entity_poly.type
_entity_poly.pdbx_seq_one_letter_code
_entity_poly.pdbx_strand_id
1 'polypeptide(L)'
;MFNNLQVESKLDIFKYLNIEQLTSVRQTNYYFNALIGRYEGELARKKFYKIEIIELFAGNNYKYINLQDGVFKLKATNQLMEKFIETSKDYSNMFNYIKFNCSWLKFNLNERAEFIRKEQGSVGWQYFYQLTNQNNPKVKFSILYIVRNELISHFKIVRIS
;
A
#
# COMPACT_ATOMS: atom_id res chain seq x y z
N MET A 1 31.45 -17.79 -4.76
CA MET A 1 31.97 -17.83 -3.38
C MET A 1 30.87 -17.75 -2.31
N PHE A 2 29.76 -17.02 -2.52
CA PHE A 2 28.67 -16.91 -1.54
C PHE A 2 27.92 -18.20 -1.19
N ASN A 3 27.87 -19.20 -2.08
CA ASN A 3 27.08 -20.42 -1.84
C ASN A 3 27.60 -21.27 -0.67
N ASN A 4 28.89 -21.15 -0.33
CA ASN A 4 29.54 -21.94 0.72
C ASN A 4 29.44 -21.31 2.11
N LEU A 5 28.84 -20.12 2.24
CA LEU A 5 28.60 -19.49 3.54
C LEU A 5 27.47 -20.20 4.29
N GLN A 6 27.58 -20.21 5.62
CA GLN A 6 26.48 -20.61 6.50
C GLN A 6 25.26 -19.69 6.29
N VAL A 7 24.08 -20.20 6.60
CA VAL A 7 22.81 -19.50 6.33
C VAL A 7 22.76 -18.18 7.10
N GLU A 8 23.20 -18.18 8.34
CA GLU A 8 23.25 -17.03 9.25
C GLU A 8 24.12 -15.92 8.65
N SER A 9 25.31 -16.25 8.14
CA SER A 9 26.19 -15.29 7.49
C SER A 9 25.57 -14.71 6.21
N LYS A 10 24.83 -15.52 5.44
CA LYS A 10 24.10 -15.03 4.24
C LYS A 10 23.00 -14.05 4.63
N LEU A 11 22.25 -14.34 5.70
CA LEU A 11 21.20 -13.46 6.21
C LEU A 11 21.78 -12.14 6.75
N ASP A 12 22.91 -12.18 7.45
CA ASP A 12 23.59 -10.97 7.91
C ASP A 12 24.01 -10.08 6.74
N ILE A 13 24.52 -10.64 5.65
CA ILE A 13 24.85 -9.88 4.45
C ILE A 13 23.63 -9.21 3.85
N PHE A 14 22.48 -9.90 3.81
CA PHE A 14 21.23 -9.31 3.30
C PHE A 14 20.77 -8.09 4.09
N LYS A 15 21.08 -7.98 5.38
CA LYS A 15 20.76 -6.81 6.20
C LYS A 15 21.48 -5.53 5.74
N TYR A 16 22.60 -5.66 5.03
CA TYR A 16 23.38 -4.53 4.51
C TYR A 16 23.04 -4.15 3.06
N LEU A 17 22.23 -4.95 2.36
CA LEU A 17 21.81 -4.65 1.00
C LEU A 17 20.70 -3.60 1.00
N ASN A 18 20.79 -2.63 0.09
CA ASN A 18 19.67 -1.73 -0.18
C ASN A 18 18.57 -2.44 -1.01
N ILE A 19 17.41 -1.78 -1.19
CA ILE A 19 16.27 -2.39 -1.89
C ILE A 19 16.58 -2.78 -3.35
N GLU A 20 17.40 -2.00 -4.05
CA GLU A 20 17.78 -2.24 -5.45
C GLU A 20 18.71 -3.47 -5.55
N GLN A 21 19.70 -3.53 -4.66
CA GLN A 21 20.62 -4.67 -4.55
C GLN A 21 19.88 -5.95 -4.14
N LEU A 22 19.00 -5.87 -3.14
CA LEU A 22 18.20 -7.01 -2.69
C LEU A 22 17.28 -7.52 -3.80
N THR A 23 16.64 -6.61 -4.54
CA THR A 23 15.81 -6.95 -5.71
C THR A 23 16.62 -7.66 -6.77
N SER A 24 17.80 -7.11 -7.12
CA SER A 24 18.71 -7.71 -8.09
C SER A 24 19.13 -9.13 -7.68
N VAL A 25 19.48 -9.34 -6.40
CA VAL A 25 19.82 -10.67 -5.86
C VAL A 25 18.65 -11.65 -5.98
N ARG A 26 17.41 -11.20 -5.70
CA ARG A 26 16.22 -12.05 -5.83
C ARG A 26 15.92 -12.42 -7.28
N GLN A 27 16.10 -11.50 -8.21
CA GLN A 27 15.83 -11.74 -9.63
C GLN A 27 16.88 -12.64 -10.28
N THR A 28 18.15 -12.49 -9.89
CA THR A 28 19.28 -13.18 -10.51
C THR A 28 19.59 -14.55 -9.90
N ASN A 29 19.12 -14.83 -8.69
CA ASN A 29 19.44 -16.08 -8.00
C ASN A 29 18.22 -16.70 -7.30
N TYR A 30 17.74 -17.81 -7.87
CA TYR A 30 16.58 -18.54 -7.34
C TYR A 30 16.79 -19.04 -5.91
N TYR A 31 18.00 -19.52 -5.57
CA TYR A 31 18.31 -19.98 -4.23
C TYR A 31 18.21 -18.84 -3.21
N PHE A 32 18.76 -17.66 -3.51
CA PHE A 32 18.64 -16.51 -2.62
C PHE A 32 17.21 -15.97 -2.55
N ASN A 33 16.45 -16.00 -3.65
CA ASN A 33 15.03 -15.66 -3.60
C ASN A 33 14.24 -16.59 -2.65
N ALA A 34 14.48 -17.90 -2.73
CA ALA A 34 13.88 -18.88 -1.83
C ALA A 34 14.34 -18.67 -0.37
N LEU A 35 15.62 -18.37 -0.15
CA LEU A 35 16.19 -18.10 1.17
C LEU A 35 15.56 -16.85 1.79
N ILE A 36 15.49 -15.74 1.05
CA ILE A 36 14.86 -14.49 1.50
C ILE A 36 13.38 -14.72 1.80
N GLY A 37 12.66 -15.48 0.95
CA GLY A 37 11.25 -15.83 1.19
C GLY A 37 11.05 -16.67 2.47
N ARG A 38 11.95 -17.62 2.74
CA ARG A 38 11.91 -18.44 3.97
C ARG A 38 12.10 -17.61 5.24
N TYR A 39 12.97 -16.59 5.20
CA TYR A 39 13.34 -15.77 6.36
C TYR A 39 12.69 -14.37 6.35
N GLU A 40 11.66 -14.14 5.54
CA GLU A 40 10.99 -12.84 5.40
C GLU A 40 10.35 -12.33 6.72
N GLY A 41 10.09 -13.22 7.68
CA GLY A 41 9.63 -12.87 9.02
C GLY A 41 10.74 -12.39 9.97
N GLU A 42 11.99 -12.79 9.73
CA GLU A 42 13.15 -12.51 10.58
C GLU A 42 13.99 -11.34 10.07
N LEU A 43 13.95 -11.07 8.76
CA LEU A 43 14.61 -9.91 8.17
C LEU A 43 13.96 -8.62 8.67
N ALA A 44 14.80 -7.60 8.93
CA ALA A 44 14.36 -6.32 9.49
C ALA A 44 13.33 -5.65 8.56
N ARG A 45 12.05 -5.71 8.96
CA ARG A 45 10.96 -5.03 8.26
C ARG A 45 10.96 -3.56 8.63
N LYS A 46 11.17 -2.68 7.66
CA LYS A 46 10.89 -1.27 7.85
C LYS A 46 9.37 -1.10 7.91
N LYS A 47 8.83 -0.79 9.09
CA LYS A 47 7.42 -0.44 9.22
C LYS A 47 7.19 0.89 8.50
N PHE A 48 6.29 0.87 7.51
CA PHE A 48 5.83 2.09 6.85
C PHE A 48 4.54 2.55 7.51
N TYR A 49 4.52 3.78 8.00
CA TYR A 49 3.33 4.38 8.61
C TYR A 49 2.38 4.97 7.56
N LYS A 50 2.88 5.24 6.35
CA LYS A 50 2.16 5.92 5.27
C LYS A 50 2.66 5.44 3.90
N ILE A 51 1.71 5.16 2.99
CA ILE A 51 1.94 5.07 1.55
C ILE A 51 1.13 6.17 0.87
N GLU A 52 1.78 6.96 0.01
CA GLU A 52 1.14 7.99 -0.80
C GLU A 52 1.44 7.73 -2.26
N ILE A 53 0.39 7.61 -3.07
CA ILE A 53 0.51 7.51 -4.53
C ILE A 53 0.03 8.85 -5.10
N ILE A 54 0.94 9.61 -5.68
CA ILE A 54 0.66 10.93 -6.25
C ILE A 54 0.83 10.90 -7.76
N GLU A 55 -0.11 11.51 -8.49
CA GLU A 55 0.16 11.93 -9.88
C GLU A 55 1.36 12.89 -9.87
N LEU A 56 2.29 12.67 -10.82
CA LEU A 56 3.58 13.35 -10.88
C LEU A 56 3.38 14.86 -10.99
N PHE A 57 3.81 15.59 -9.95
CA PHE A 57 4.12 17.01 -10.06
C PHE A 57 5.65 17.16 -10.09
N ALA A 58 6.18 17.78 -11.15
CA ALA A 58 7.60 18.10 -11.24
C ALA A 58 7.98 19.02 -10.08
N GLY A 59 8.88 18.58 -9.18
CA GLY A 59 9.47 19.45 -8.16
C GLY A 59 9.62 18.89 -6.74
N ASN A 60 9.18 17.66 -6.43
CA ASN A 60 9.31 17.12 -5.07
C ASN A 60 10.44 16.10 -4.91
N ASN A 61 11.17 16.18 -3.78
CA ASN A 61 12.26 15.28 -3.38
C ASN A 61 11.77 13.90 -2.89
N TYR A 62 10.92 13.21 -3.65
CA TYR A 62 10.48 11.86 -3.30
C TYR A 62 11.39 10.79 -3.90
N LYS A 63 11.62 9.70 -3.16
CA LYS A 63 12.28 8.51 -3.71
C LYS A 63 11.24 7.71 -4.49
N TYR A 64 11.45 7.61 -5.80
CA TYR A 64 10.55 6.90 -6.71
C TYR A 64 10.67 5.39 -6.53
N ILE A 65 9.54 4.69 -6.60
CA ILE A 65 9.49 3.24 -6.73
C ILE A 65 8.81 2.97 -8.06
N ASN A 66 9.54 2.37 -9.01
CA ASN A 66 8.95 1.97 -10.28
C ASN A 66 8.13 0.69 -10.07
N LEU A 67 6.83 0.77 -10.31
CA LEU A 67 5.90 -0.36 -10.19
C LEU A 67 6.16 -1.44 -11.26
N GLN A 68 6.84 -1.10 -12.36
CA GLN A 68 7.19 -2.05 -13.42
C GLN A 68 8.43 -2.89 -13.09
N ASP A 69 9.21 -2.53 -12.07
CA ASP A 69 10.42 -3.28 -11.68
C ASP A 69 10.09 -4.64 -11.02
N GLY A 70 8.81 -4.99 -10.90
CA GLY A 70 8.34 -6.29 -10.40
C GLY A 70 8.46 -6.47 -8.89
N VAL A 71 9.03 -5.50 -8.17
CA VAL A 71 9.17 -5.51 -6.70
C VAL A 71 7.81 -5.43 -6.01
N PHE A 72 6.87 -4.68 -6.60
CA PHE A 72 5.50 -4.55 -6.11
C PHE A 72 4.53 -4.74 -7.28
N LYS A 73 3.83 -5.89 -7.34
CA LYS A 73 2.70 -6.09 -8.25
C LYS A 73 1.46 -5.36 -7.72
N LEU A 74 1.50 -4.02 -7.73
CA LEU A 74 0.35 -3.20 -7.37
C LEU A 74 -0.36 -2.73 -8.66
N LYS A 75 -1.36 -3.50 -9.10
CA LYS A 75 -2.38 -2.94 -10.00
C LYS A 75 -3.32 -2.11 -9.12
N ALA A 76 -3.27 -0.79 -9.27
CA ALA A 76 -4.24 0.11 -8.63
C ALA A 76 -5.60 -0.04 -9.34
N THR A 77 -6.32 -1.11 -9.00
CA THR A 77 -7.69 -1.38 -9.41
C THR A 77 -8.58 -1.43 -8.17
N ASN A 78 -9.90 -1.44 -8.35
CA ASN A 78 -10.88 -1.68 -7.26
C ASN A 78 -10.53 -2.92 -6.40
N GLN A 79 -9.78 -3.86 -6.96
CA GLN A 79 -9.27 -5.06 -6.28
C GLN A 79 -8.30 -4.75 -5.13
N LEU A 80 -7.62 -3.61 -5.14
CA LEU A 80 -6.75 -3.20 -4.04
C LEU A 80 -7.55 -2.92 -2.76
N MET A 81 -8.73 -2.27 -2.89
CA MET A 81 -9.65 -2.07 -1.76
C MET A 81 -10.20 -3.41 -1.26
N GLU A 82 -10.64 -4.28 -2.17
CA GLU A 82 -11.17 -5.62 -1.84
C GLU A 82 -10.16 -6.49 -1.08
N LYS A 83 -8.95 -6.63 -1.61
CA LYS A 83 -7.97 -7.59 -1.08
C LYS A 83 -7.31 -7.13 0.20
N PHE A 84 -6.99 -5.84 0.33
CA PHE A 84 -6.19 -5.37 1.45
C PHE A 84 -7.00 -4.82 2.62
N ILE A 85 -8.24 -4.35 2.39
CA ILE A 85 -9.00 -3.63 3.41
C ILE A 85 -10.22 -4.40 3.90
N GLU A 86 -11.02 -4.93 2.98
CA GLU A 86 -12.26 -5.64 3.33
C GLU A 86 -11.99 -7.07 3.80
N THR A 87 -11.10 -7.79 3.11
CA THR A 87 -10.95 -9.24 3.29
C THR A 87 -9.71 -9.67 4.09
N SER A 88 -8.85 -8.74 4.50
CA SER A 88 -7.66 -9.10 5.29
C SER A 88 -8.07 -9.74 6.62
N LYS A 89 -7.46 -10.90 6.93
CA LYS A 89 -7.60 -11.60 8.22
C LYS A 89 -6.50 -11.23 9.21
N ASP A 90 -5.35 -10.80 8.70
CA ASP A 90 -4.22 -10.34 9.49
C ASP A 90 -4.15 -8.81 9.46
N TYR A 91 -4.51 -8.20 10.60
CA TYR A 91 -4.59 -6.75 10.76
C TYR A 91 -3.30 -6.14 11.31
N SER A 92 -2.29 -6.94 11.67
CA SER A 92 -1.06 -6.43 12.28
C SER A 92 -0.19 -5.63 11.31
N ASN A 93 -0.38 -5.85 10.00
CA ASN A 93 0.36 -5.18 8.92
C ASN A 93 -0.51 -4.20 8.11
N MET A 94 -1.69 -3.86 8.63
CA MET A 94 -2.64 -3.03 7.89
C MET A 94 -2.25 -1.56 7.97
N PHE A 95 -2.26 -0.86 6.83
CA PHE A 95 -1.90 0.55 6.78
C PHE A 95 -2.91 1.40 7.56
N ASN A 96 -2.40 2.24 8.47
CA ASN A 96 -3.24 3.21 9.18
C ASN A 96 -3.74 4.33 8.26
N TYR A 97 -3.03 4.55 7.16
CA TYR A 97 -3.27 5.66 6.26
C TYR A 97 -2.90 5.29 4.83
N ILE A 98 -3.84 5.45 3.92
CA ILE A 98 -3.63 5.33 2.47
C ILE A 98 -4.18 6.59 1.81
N LYS A 99 -3.40 7.20 0.91
CA LYS A 99 -3.82 8.36 0.14
C LYS A 99 -3.43 8.21 -1.33
N PHE A 100 -4.38 8.52 -2.20
CA PHE A 100 -4.23 8.62 -3.63
C PHE A 100 -4.58 10.04 -4.08
N ASN A 101 -3.69 10.67 -4.84
CA ASN A 101 -4.00 11.85 -5.63
C ASN A 101 -3.98 11.40 -7.10
N CYS A 102 -5.16 11.18 -7.66
CA CYS A 102 -5.34 10.54 -8.95
C CYS A 102 -6.67 10.99 -9.55
N SER A 103 -6.78 10.96 -10.88
CA SER A 103 -8.01 11.27 -11.62
C SER A 103 -8.81 10.01 -11.94
N TRP A 104 -9.65 9.54 -11.02
CA TRP A 104 -10.46 8.33 -11.20
C TRP A 104 -11.90 8.62 -11.60
N LEU A 105 -12.48 7.72 -12.39
CA LEU A 105 -13.93 7.70 -12.59
C LEU A 105 -14.64 7.49 -11.26
N LYS A 106 -15.75 8.18 -11.05
CA LYS A 106 -16.57 8.02 -9.86
C LYS A 106 -17.07 6.58 -9.77
N PHE A 107 -16.90 5.96 -8.61
CA PHE A 107 -17.45 4.65 -8.29
C PHE A 107 -18.42 4.73 -7.12
N ASN A 108 -19.33 3.76 -7.03
CA ASN A 108 -20.36 3.73 -6.00
C ASN A 108 -19.83 3.03 -4.73
N LEU A 109 -19.51 3.81 -3.70
CA LEU A 109 -19.14 3.25 -2.39
C LEU A 109 -20.33 2.78 -1.55
N ASN A 110 -21.56 3.18 -1.89
CA ASN A 110 -22.73 2.92 -1.05
C ASN A 110 -23.04 1.42 -0.91
N GLU A 111 -22.54 0.58 -1.83
CA GLU A 111 -22.69 -0.88 -1.76
C GLU A 111 -21.82 -1.51 -0.66
N ARG A 112 -20.80 -0.81 -0.17
CA ARG A 112 -19.76 -1.39 0.71
C ARG A 112 -19.45 -0.56 1.94
N ALA A 113 -19.66 0.74 1.87
CA ALA A 113 -19.38 1.68 2.96
C ALA A 113 -20.63 2.50 3.29
N GLU A 114 -20.78 2.78 4.57
CA GLU A 114 -21.83 3.64 5.09
C GLU A 114 -21.53 5.09 4.72
N PHE A 115 -22.45 5.73 4.01
CA PHE A 115 -22.35 7.15 3.72
C PHE A 115 -22.61 7.96 4.99
N ILE A 116 -21.67 8.84 5.35
CA ILE A 116 -21.76 9.66 6.56
C ILE A 116 -22.25 11.06 6.23
N ARG A 117 -21.55 11.75 5.33
CA ARG A 117 -21.92 13.12 4.92
C ARG A 117 -21.25 13.54 3.63
N LYS A 118 -21.76 14.63 3.07
CA LYS A 118 -21.20 15.37 1.93
C LYS A 118 -21.11 16.85 2.29
N GLU A 119 -20.01 17.48 1.92
CA GLU A 119 -19.78 18.92 2.14
C GLU A 119 -19.07 19.56 0.94
N GLN A 120 -19.32 20.86 0.72
CA GLN A 120 -18.64 21.62 -0.33
C GLN A 120 -17.37 22.25 0.25
N GLY A 121 -16.20 21.83 -0.25
CA GLY A 121 -14.92 22.44 0.08
C GLY A 121 -14.46 23.44 -0.97
N SER A 122 -13.34 24.10 -0.69
CA SER A 122 -12.68 25.03 -1.63
C SER A 122 -12.20 24.37 -2.93
N VAL A 123 -11.95 23.06 -2.91
CA VAL A 123 -11.41 22.28 -4.03
C VAL A 123 -12.44 21.39 -4.73
N GLY A 124 -13.69 21.36 -4.25
CA GLY A 124 -14.75 20.53 -4.80
C GLY A 124 -15.65 19.90 -3.75
N TRP A 125 -16.47 18.94 -4.17
CA TRP A 125 -17.35 18.20 -3.27
C TRP A 125 -16.58 17.11 -2.54
N GLN A 126 -16.66 17.11 -1.21
CA GLN A 126 -16.05 16.09 -0.36
C GLN A 126 -17.13 15.11 0.11
N TYR A 127 -16.79 13.83 0.06
CA TYR A 127 -17.67 12.75 0.48
C TYR A 127 -16.99 11.93 1.57
N PHE A 128 -17.73 11.69 2.65
CA PHE A 128 -17.26 10.97 3.82
C PHE A 128 -18.03 9.67 3.96
N TYR A 129 -17.28 8.59 4.10
CA TYR A 129 -17.78 7.24 4.23
C TYR A 129 -17.10 6.54 5.41
N GLN A 130 -17.79 5.54 5.95
CA GLN A 130 -17.25 4.63 6.95
C GLN A 130 -17.33 3.20 6.43
N LEU A 131 -16.19 2.51 6.42
CA LEU A 131 -16.10 1.11 6.07
C LEU A 131 -15.80 0.31 7.34
N THR A 132 -16.63 -0.69 7.62
CA THR A 132 -16.40 -1.65 8.70
C THR A 132 -15.84 -2.92 8.10
N ASN A 133 -14.76 -3.46 8.68
CA ASN A 133 -14.21 -4.71 8.16
C ASN A 133 -15.19 -5.87 8.40
N GLN A 134 -15.42 -6.69 7.36
CA GLN A 134 -16.40 -7.76 7.40
C GLN A 134 -16.03 -8.90 8.38
N ASN A 135 -14.75 -9.18 8.55
CA ASN A 135 -14.26 -10.25 9.42
C ASN A 135 -13.99 -9.76 10.86
N ASN A 136 -13.84 -8.45 11.08
CA ASN A 136 -13.60 -7.88 12.40
C ASN A 136 -14.30 -6.51 12.55
N PRO A 137 -15.53 -6.47 13.07
CA PRO A 137 -16.31 -5.23 13.22
C PRO A 137 -15.69 -4.16 14.13
N LYS A 138 -14.68 -4.53 14.93
CA LYS A 138 -13.93 -3.56 15.74
C LYS A 138 -12.98 -2.71 14.89
N VAL A 139 -12.60 -3.19 13.71
CA VAL A 139 -11.71 -2.49 12.79
C VAL A 139 -12.54 -1.65 11.83
N LYS A 140 -12.36 -0.33 11.89
CA LYS A 140 -13.13 0.63 11.07
C LYS A 140 -12.22 1.59 10.33
N PHE A 141 -12.69 2.05 9.18
CA PHE A 141 -12.00 3.00 8.33
C PHE A 141 -12.89 4.18 7.99
N SER A 142 -12.33 5.38 8.08
CA SER A 142 -12.88 6.56 7.42
C SER A 142 -12.34 6.64 6.00
N ILE A 143 -13.24 6.77 5.04
CA ILE A 143 -12.91 7.05 3.65
C ILE A 143 -13.36 8.49 3.34
N LEU A 144 -12.45 9.25 2.77
CA LEU A 144 -12.68 10.60 2.25
C LEU A 144 -12.31 10.61 0.78
N TYR A 145 -13.20 11.09 -0.08
CA TYR A 145 -12.81 11.44 -1.44
C TYR A 145 -13.38 12.77 -1.90
N ILE A 146 -12.64 13.43 -2.79
CA ILE A 146 -12.97 14.75 -3.35
C ILE A 146 -13.27 14.56 -4.84
N VAL A 147 -14.38 15.12 -5.29
CA VAL A 147 -14.78 15.11 -6.70
C VAL A 147 -14.60 16.49 -7.31
N ARG A 148 -13.91 16.55 -8.45
CA ARG A 148 -13.71 17.74 -9.28
C ARG A 148 -13.90 17.35 -10.74
N ASN A 149 -14.73 18.09 -11.47
CA ASN A 149 -15.03 17.82 -12.89
C ASN A 149 -15.44 16.36 -13.12
N GLU A 150 -16.36 15.85 -12.29
CA GLU A 150 -16.88 14.47 -12.34
C GLU A 150 -15.88 13.35 -12.05
N LEU A 151 -14.61 13.69 -11.82
CA LEU A 151 -13.55 12.77 -11.45
C LEU A 151 -13.24 12.86 -9.95
N ILE A 152 -12.94 11.73 -9.34
CA ILE A 152 -12.31 11.71 -8.02
C ILE A 152 -10.89 12.24 -8.21
N SER A 153 -10.52 13.29 -7.50
CA SER A 153 -9.18 13.92 -7.55
C SER A 153 -8.33 13.59 -6.33
N HIS A 154 -8.98 13.21 -5.24
CA HIS A 154 -8.34 12.84 -3.98
C HIS A 154 -9.11 11.70 -3.35
N PHE A 155 -8.41 10.67 -2.88
CA PHE A 155 -9.00 9.54 -2.18
C PHE A 155 -8.12 9.17 -0.99
N LYS A 156 -8.71 9.10 0.20
CA LYS A 156 -8.00 8.89 1.46
C LYS A 156 -8.75 7.86 2.29
N ILE A 157 -8.02 6.92 2.86
CA ILE A 157 -8.52 5.92 3.79
C ILE A 157 -7.70 6.03 5.07
N VAL A 158 -8.38 6.14 6.21
CA VAL A 158 -7.75 6.22 7.53
C VAL A 158 -8.40 5.22 8.46
N ARG A 159 -7.59 4.42 9.14
CA ARG A 159 -8.09 3.55 10.21
C ARG A 159 -8.51 4.41 11.41
N ILE A 160 -9.72 4.19 11.92
CA ILE A 160 -10.28 4.95 13.05
C ILE A 160 -10.55 4.08 14.29
N SER A 161 -10.55 2.75 14.15
CA SER A 161 -10.52 1.77 15.26
C SER A 161 -9.90 0.44 14.82
#